data_AF-A0A944WEZ4-F1
#
_entry.id   AF-A0A944WEZ4-F1
#
_cell.length_a   1.000
_cell.length_b   1.000
_cell.length_c   1.000
_cell.angle_alpha   90.00
_cell.angle_beta   90.00
_cell.angle_gamma   90.00
#
_symmetry.space_group_name_H-M   'P 1'
#
loop_
_entity.id
_entity.type
_entity.pdbx_description
1 polymer ?
#
loop_
_entity_poly.entity_id
_entity_poly.type
_entity_poly.pdbx_seq_one_letter_code
_entity_poly.pdbx_strand_id
1 'polypeptide(L)'
;MATDRSLTGLVAQFVPLKINTSSPDWRKINSKYPTPGNTIPVVYIIRADGKKIFAERNSLPGDRLPFVLRGSLQNAGGILSDVQAQSVIKAVAVARASLASADVHSAVQAIRPLAKLGTLGNLQSYAKPIQDANTIVGDISKQAGIDLKEIESNLQSTEDAVRGTAGLFAAMRTYSLFPSLKRQFGVVHRSASGNDELLVAMAQGKAIDKAMALSTLRGGTSKAILELERLAEMYQETVTQSLIEEKIAGLKQ
;
A
#
# COMPACT_ATOMS: atom_id res chain seq x y z
N MET A 1 13.08 -35.76 22.97
CA MET A 1 12.58 -35.46 21.61
C MET A 1 13.65 -35.94 20.64
N ALA A 2 13.53 -37.17 20.13
CA ALA A 2 14.32 -37.59 18.98
C ALA A 2 13.89 -36.69 17.81
N THR A 3 14.86 -36.02 17.19
CA THR A 3 14.65 -35.04 16.13
C THR A 3 14.15 -35.77 14.88
N ASP A 4 12.84 -35.90 14.75
CA ASP A 4 12.22 -36.38 13.52
C ASP A 4 12.58 -35.40 12.39
N ARG A 5 13.44 -35.87 11.47
CA ARG A 5 13.94 -35.08 10.35
C ARG A 5 12.81 -34.56 9.45
N SER A 6 11.64 -35.21 9.47
CA SER A 6 10.47 -34.79 8.70
C SER A 6 9.84 -33.48 9.21
N LEU A 7 10.14 -33.08 10.45
CA LEU A 7 9.61 -31.89 11.11
C LEU A 7 10.57 -30.69 11.09
N THR A 8 11.88 -30.91 10.88
CA THR A 8 12.91 -29.85 11.02
C THR A 8 12.62 -28.60 10.20
N GLY A 9 12.16 -28.74 8.95
CA GLY A 9 11.80 -27.59 8.10
C GLY A 9 10.41 -26.99 8.37
N LEU A 10 9.54 -27.73 9.04
CA LEU A 10 8.17 -27.31 9.35
C LEU A 10 8.12 -26.51 10.64
N VAL A 11 8.88 -26.90 11.67
CA VAL A 11 8.81 -26.28 13.01
C VAL A 11 9.16 -24.79 12.97
N ALA A 12 10.07 -24.36 12.09
CA ALA A 12 10.41 -22.95 11.91
C ALA A 12 9.26 -22.10 11.33
N GLN A 13 8.23 -22.72 10.76
CA GLN A 13 7.11 -22.05 10.10
C GLN A 13 5.85 -21.97 10.98
N PHE A 14 5.88 -22.60 12.16
CA PHE A 14 4.78 -22.60 13.11
C PHE A 14 5.25 -22.04 14.46
N VAL A 15 4.37 -21.32 15.15
CA VAL A 15 4.59 -20.93 16.55
C VAL A 15 3.83 -21.91 17.44
N PRO A 16 4.51 -22.86 18.11
CA PRO A 16 3.84 -23.83 18.95
C PRO A 16 3.37 -23.16 20.25
N LEU A 17 2.04 -23.17 20.48
CA LEU A 17 1.43 -22.70 21.72
C LEU A 17 0.84 -23.89 22.48
N LYS A 18 1.17 -24.00 23.76
CA LYS A 18 0.60 -25.00 24.66
C LYS A 18 -0.36 -24.31 25.63
N ILE A 19 -1.57 -24.85 25.74
CA ILE A 19 -2.63 -24.27 26.56
C ILE A 19 -3.15 -25.33 27.51
N ASN A 20 -3.12 -25.03 28.80
CA ASN A 20 -3.66 -25.91 29.82
C ASN A 20 -5.19 -25.85 29.76
N THR A 21 -5.85 -27.00 29.66
CA THR A 21 -7.32 -27.11 29.57
C THR A 21 -8.04 -26.67 30.85
N SER A 22 -7.33 -26.54 31.97
CA SER A 22 -7.87 -25.94 33.20
C SER A 22 -7.82 -24.41 33.21
N SER A 23 -7.13 -23.76 32.24
CA SER A 23 -6.94 -22.31 32.23
C SER A 23 -8.16 -21.53 31.70
N PRO A 24 -8.31 -20.24 32.05
CA PRO A 24 -9.30 -19.36 31.42
C PRO A 24 -9.12 -19.22 29.90
N ASP A 25 -7.88 -19.30 29.40
CA ASP A 25 -7.59 -19.16 27.97
C ASP A 25 -8.10 -20.35 27.15
N TRP A 26 -8.10 -21.56 27.75
CA TRP A 26 -8.76 -22.72 27.15
C TRP A 26 -10.24 -22.47 26.89
N ARG A 27 -10.98 -21.90 27.85
CA ARG A 27 -12.41 -21.60 27.69
C ARG A 27 -12.64 -20.62 26.54
N LYS A 28 -11.83 -19.57 26.44
CA LYS A 28 -11.89 -18.60 25.34
C LYS A 28 -11.64 -19.27 23.99
N ILE A 29 -10.61 -20.09 23.88
CA ILE A 29 -10.23 -20.76 22.62
C ILE A 29 -11.23 -21.82 22.20
N ASN A 30 -11.68 -22.68 23.13
CA ASN A 30 -12.67 -23.71 22.84
C ASN A 30 -14.02 -23.10 22.43
N SER A 31 -14.41 -21.96 23.02
CA SER A 31 -15.60 -21.20 22.60
C SER A 31 -15.41 -20.56 21.23
N LYS A 32 -14.24 -20.00 20.94
CA LYS A 32 -13.95 -19.33 19.66
C LYS A 32 -13.78 -20.33 18.50
N TYR A 33 -13.25 -21.51 18.80
CA TYR A 33 -12.92 -22.54 17.83
C TYR A 33 -13.52 -23.90 18.26
N PRO A 34 -14.86 -24.04 18.21
CA PRO A 34 -15.52 -25.26 18.64
C PRO A 34 -15.02 -26.44 17.81
N THR A 35 -14.78 -27.57 18.48
CA THR A 35 -14.29 -28.81 17.89
C THR A 35 -15.11 -29.98 18.46
N PRO A 36 -15.78 -30.78 17.62
CA PRO A 36 -16.64 -31.88 18.07
C PRO A 36 -15.93 -32.87 19.01
N GLY A 37 -16.69 -33.45 19.95
CA GLY A 37 -16.19 -34.41 20.95
C GLY A 37 -15.69 -33.75 22.24
N ASN A 38 -15.26 -34.58 23.21
CA ASN A 38 -14.85 -34.15 24.56
C ASN A 38 -13.45 -34.60 24.98
N THR A 39 -12.70 -35.25 24.07
CA THR A 39 -11.37 -35.82 24.36
C THR A 39 -10.26 -34.75 24.33
N ILE A 40 -9.20 -35.00 25.11
CA ILE A 40 -7.95 -34.22 25.18
C ILE A 40 -6.79 -35.19 24.86
N PRO A 41 -5.71 -34.77 24.17
CA PRO A 41 -5.40 -33.42 23.69
C PRO A 41 -6.25 -32.99 22.50
N VAL A 42 -6.33 -31.67 22.28
CA VAL A 42 -6.89 -31.07 21.07
C VAL A 42 -5.78 -30.28 20.39
N VAL A 43 -5.57 -30.53 19.10
CA VAL A 43 -4.58 -29.82 18.29
C VAL A 43 -5.30 -28.85 17.39
N TYR A 44 -4.91 -27.58 17.45
CA TYR A 44 -5.41 -26.52 16.57
C TYR A 44 -4.28 -26.02 15.68
N ILE A 45 -4.62 -25.70 14.44
CA ILE A 45 -3.79 -24.84 13.59
C ILE A 45 -4.63 -23.64 13.21
N ILE A 46 -4.16 -22.48 13.67
CA ILE A 46 -4.81 -21.19 13.48
C ILE A 46 -3.86 -20.32 12.66
N ARG A 47 -4.40 -19.72 11.60
CA ARG A 47 -3.68 -18.80 10.73
C ARG A 47 -3.49 -17.44 11.41
N ALA A 48 -2.57 -16.62 10.88
CA ALA A 48 -2.26 -15.30 11.44
C ALA A 48 -3.46 -14.32 11.51
N ASP A 49 -4.47 -14.48 10.66
CA ASP A 49 -5.74 -13.72 10.71
C ASP A 49 -6.77 -14.29 11.70
N GLY A 50 -6.39 -15.31 12.47
CA GLY A 50 -7.26 -15.99 13.41
C GLY A 50 -8.20 -17.02 12.78
N LYS A 51 -8.08 -17.32 11.49
CA LYS A 51 -8.88 -18.38 10.86
C LYS A 51 -8.39 -19.76 11.32
N LYS A 52 -9.31 -20.61 11.78
CA LYS A 52 -9.05 -22.03 12.06
C LYS A 52 -8.82 -22.76 10.73
N ILE A 53 -7.60 -23.27 10.52
CA ILE A 53 -7.26 -24.10 9.36
C ILE A 53 -7.54 -25.57 9.67
N PHE A 54 -7.17 -26.01 10.87
CA PHE A 54 -7.31 -27.39 11.31
C PHE A 54 -7.65 -27.43 12.79
N ALA A 55 -8.48 -28.40 13.18
CA ALA A 55 -8.67 -28.76 14.57
C ALA A 55 -9.08 -30.22 14.67
N GLU A 56 -8.40 -30.96 15.54
CA GLU A 56 -8.72 -32.36 15.81
C GLU A 56 -8.48 -32.69 17.28
N ARG A 57 -9.37 -33.52 17.83
CA ARG A 57 -9.18 -34.14 19.14
C ARG A 57 -8.45 -35.45 18.94
N ASN A 58 -7.56 -35.79 19.87
CA ASN A 58 -6.56 -36.87 19.86
C ASN A 58 -5.15 -36.37 19.56
N SER A 59 -4.17 -37.20 19.92
CA SER A 59 -2.79 -36.99 19.49
C SER A 59 -2.68 -37.15 17.97
N LEU A 60 -1.68 -36.48 17.38
CA LEU A 60 -1.29 -36.67 15.98
C LEU A 60 -0.03 -37.55 15.93
N PRO A 61 -0.15 -38.88 15.97
CA PRO A 61 1.00 -39.78 16.03
C PRO A 61 1.72 -39.89 14.68
N GLY A 62 3.01 -40.23 14.74
CA GLY A 62 3.84 -40.57 13.57
C GLY A 62 3.77 -39.51 12.46
N ASP A 63 3.62 -39.98 11.21
CA ASP A 63 3.64 -39.15 10.01
C ASP A 63 2.42 -38.22 9.86
N ARG A 64 1.40 -38.38 10.70
CA ARG A 64 0.17 -37.59 10.62
C ARG A 64 0.42 -36.12 10.95
N LEU A 65 1.27 -35.83 11.93
CA LEU A 65 1.61 -34.45 12.29
C LEU A 65 2.33 -33.73 11.12
N PRO A 66 3.43 -34.25 10.55
CA PRO A 66 4.04 -33.68 9.35
C PRO A 66 3.06 -33.47 8.19
N PHE A 67 2.17 -34.45 7.93
CA PHE A 67 1.16 -34.35 6.88
C PHE A 67 0.20 -33.17 7.10
N VAL A 68 -0.38 -33.07 8.30
CA VAL A 68 -1.31 -32.00 8.67
C VAL A 68 -0.63 -30.63 8.62
N LEU A 69 0.61 -30.52 9.08
CA LEU A 69 1.37 -29.27 9.04
C LEU A 69 1.63 -28.83 7.59
N ARG A 70 2.06 -29.73 6.70
CA ARG A 70 2.25 -29.40 5.27
C ARG A 70 0.97 -28.96 4.58
N GLY A 71 -0.14 -29.67 4.80
CA GLY A 71 -1.45 -29.29 4.25
C GLY A 71 -1.93 -27.94 4.79
N SER A 72 -1.60 -27.62 6.04
CA SER A 72 -1.96 -26.33 6.64
C SER A 72 -1.15 -25.17 6.07
N LEU A 73 0.14 -25.38 5.75
CA LEU A 73 1.00 -24.36 5.15
C LEU A 73 0.48 -23.89 3.78
N GLN A 74 -0.10 -24.78 2.98
CA GLN A 74 -0.72 -24.42 1.70
C GLN A 74 -1.84 -23.37 1.88
N ASN A 75 -2.46 -23.32 3.06
CA ASN A 75 -3.55 -22.39 3.40
C ASN A 75 -3.10 -21.21 4.28
N ALA A 76 -1.83 -21.17 4.67
CA ALA A 76 -1.27 -20.19 5.59
C ALA A 76 -0.90 -18.85 4.90
N GLY A 77 -0.91 -18.82 3.56
CA GLY A 77 -0.43 -17.68 2.78
C GLY A 77 1.09 -17.56 2.80
N GLY A 78 1.59 -16.45 2.25
CA GLY A 78 3.00 -16.08 2.23
C GLY A 78 3.54 -15.85 3.63
N ILE A 79 4.66 -16.52 3.93
CA ILE A 79 5.39 -16.39 5.18
C ILE A 79 6.47 -15.33 4.98
N LEU A 80 6.58 -14.42 5.95
CA LEU A 80 7.62 -13.38 5.95
C LEU A 80 8.79 -13.82 6.81
N SER A 81 10.01 -13.49 6.38
CA SER A 81 11.16 -13.44 7.29
C SER A 81 11.04 -12.25 8.25
N ASP A 82 11.79 -12.26 9.35
CA ASP A 82 11.82 -11.14 10.31
C ASP A 82 12.19 -9.82 9.64
N VAL A 83 13.16 -9.84 8.73
CA VAL A 83 13.60 -8.66 7.96
C VAL A 83 12.46 -8.14 7.07
N GLN A 84 11.74 -9.03 6.39
CA GLN A 84 10.58 -8.65 5.58
C GLN A 84 9.45 -8.08 6.45
N ALA A 85 9.15 -8.72 7.58
CA ALA A 85 8.12 -8.26 8.52
C ALA A 85 8.43 -6.86 9.04
N GLN A 86 9.66 -6.60 9.49
CA GLN A 86 10.08 -5.27 9.96
C GLN A 86 10.03 -4.22 8.85
N SER A 87 10.44 -4.58 7.63
CA SER A 87 10.33 -3.69 6.47
C SER A 87 8.88 -3.30 6.18
N VAL A 88 7.95 -4.26 6.22
CA VAL A 88 6.51 -4.01 6.05
C VAL A 88 5.98 -3.11 7.15
N ILE A 89 6.29 -3.39 8.43
CA ILE A 89 5.83 -2.59 9.57
C ILE A 89 6.29 -1.13 9.42
N LYS A 90 7.56 -0.91 9.08
CA LYS A 90 8.11 0.44 8.88
C LYS A 90 7.43 1.16 7.71
N ALA A 91 7.28 0.49 6.57
CA ALA A 91 6.61 1.05 5.40
C ALA A 91 5.16 1.44 5.69
N VAL A 92 4.40 0.58 6.37
CA VAL A 92 3.02 0.82 6.79
C VAL A 92 2.92 2.04 7.72
N ALA A 93 3.83 2.15 8.70
CA ALA A 93 3.85 3.26 9.63
C ALA A 93 4.09 4.61 8.92
N VAL A 94 5.10 4.67 8.04
CA VAL A 94 5.40 5.89 7.26
C VAL A 94 4.23 6.23 6.34
N ALA A 95 3.69 5.25 5.60
CA ALA A 95 2.61 5.51 4.66
C ALA A 95 1.33 5.99 5.35
N ARG A 96 0.98 5.45 6.53
CA ARG A 96 -0.14 5.97 7.33
C ARG A 96 0.07 7.41 7.77
N ALA A 97 1.27 7.74 8.25
CA ALA A 97 1.59 9.10 8.66
C ALA A 97 1.49 10.08 7.48
N SER A 98 2.02 9.70 6.32
CA SER A 98 1.94 10.51 5.10
C SER A 98 0.51 10.69 4.59
N LEU A 99 -0.33 9.63 4.62
CA LEU A 99 -1.75 9.78 4.27
C LEU A 99 -2.50 10.69 5.25
N ALA A 100 -2.19 10.63 6.54
CA ALA A 100 -2.79 11.51 7.55
C ALA A 100 -2.44 12.99 7.32
N SER A 101 -1.29 13.28 6.72
CA SER A 101 -0.88 14.63 6.31
C SER A 101 -1.21 14.96 4.85
N ALA A 102 -2.11 14.21 4.21
CA ALA A 102 -2.48 14.34 2.80
C ALA A 102 -1.31 14.24 1.79
N ASP A 103 -0.16 13.72 2.20
CA ASP A 103 0.99 13.49 1.32
C ASP A 103 0.94 12.07 0.72
N VAL A 104 0.11 11.94 -0.31
CA VAL A 104 -0.06 10.67 -1.02
C VAL A 104 1.23 10.23 -1.72
N HIS A 105 2.04 11.17 -2.19
CA HIS A 105 3.29 10.86 -2.88
C HIS A 105 4.25 10.11 -1.96
N SER A 106 4.48 10.63 -0.76
CA SER A 106 5.34 9.97 0.24
C SER A 106 4.75 8.63 0.70
N ALA A 107 3.42 8.53 0.82
CA ALA A 107 2.77 7.26 1.13
C ALA A 107 3.07 6.19 0.07
N VAL A 108 2.96 6.54 -1.21
CA VAL A 108 3.27 5.64 -2.33
C VAL A 108 4.76 5.26 -2.34
N GLN A 109 5.68 6.19 -2.09
CA GLN A 109 7.11 5.88 -2.00
C GLN A 109 7.42 4.93 -0.83
N ALA A 110 6.76 5.11 0.32
CA ALA A 110 6.94 4.25 1.48
C ALA A 110 6.56 2.80 1.22
N ILE A 111 5.47 2.53 0.48
CA ILE A 111 5.03 1.17 0.16
C ILE A 111 5.67 0.57 -1.10
N ARG A 112 6.32 1.38 -1.95
CA ARG A 112 6.98 0.93 -3.18
C ARG A 112 7.89 -0.29 -2.99
N PRO A 113 8.74 -0.38 -1.93
CA PRO A 113 9.60 -1.54 -1.73
C PRO A 113 8.83 -2.85 -1.55
N LEU A 114 7.58 -2.78 -1.10
CA LEU A 114 6.73 -3.95 -0.86
C LEU A 114 6.27 -4.62 -2.16
N ALA A 115 6.42 -3.98 -3.32
CA ALA A 115 6.17 -4.61 -4.62
C ALA A 115 7.06 -5.85 -4.86
N LYS A 116 8.19 -5.97 -4.14
CA LYS A 116 9.05 -7.17 -4.17
C LYS A 116 8.39 -8.38 -3.50
N LEU A 117 7.40 -8.16 -2.65
CA LEU A 117 6.65 -9.21 -1.94
C LEU A 117 5.43 -9.70 -2.75
N GLY A 118 5.11 -9.03 -3.85
CA GLY A 118 3.98 -9.36 -4.72
C GLY A 118 3.22 -8.12 -5.18
N THR A 119 2.02 -8.34 -5.71
CA THR A 119 1.15 -7.27 -6.20
C THR A 119 0.64 -6.41 -5.03
N LEU A 120 0.96 -5.12 -5.05
CA LEU A 120 0.47 -4.15 -4.08
C LEU A 120 -1.07 -4.14 -4.05
N GLY A 121 -1.65 -4.15 -2.84
CA GLY A 121 -3.09 -4.25 -2.63
C GLY A 121 -3.63 -5.69 -2.66
N ASN A 122 -2.80 -6.66 -3.05
CA ASN A 122 -3.14 -8.09 -3.04
C ASN A 122 -1.95 -8.95 -2.61
N LEU A 123 -1.19 -8.49 -1.61
CA LEU A 123 -0.11 -9.26 -1.02
C LEU A 123 -0.69 -10.51 -0.34
N GLN A 124 -0.22 -11.69 -0.74
CA GLN A 124 -0.81 -12.99 -0.40
C GLN A 124 -0.44 -13.48 1.01
N SER A 125 -0.47 -12.64 2.03
CA SER A 125 -0.19 -13.03 3.42
C SER A 125 -1.29 -12.55 4.36
N TYR A 126 -1.56 -13.35 5.38
CA TYR A 126 -2.57 -13.07 6.40
C TYR A 126 -1.97 -12.42 7.65
N ALA A 127 -0.66 -12.15 7.65
CA ALA A 127 -0.03 -11.40 8.73
C ALA A 127 -0.60 -9.98 8.80
N LYS A 128 -0.88 -9.50 10.02
CA LYS A 128 -1.49 -8.18 10.24
C LYS A 128 -0.75 -7.02 9.54
N PRO A 129 0.59 -6.94 9.54
CA PRO A 129 1.29 -5.89 8.79
C PRO A 129 1.04 -5.92 7.27
N ILE A 130 0.86 -7.11 6.68
CA ILE A 130 0.55 -7.24 5.25
C ILE A 130 -0.89 -6.84 4.96
N GLN A 131 -1.83 -7.26 5.82
CA GLN A 131 -3.22 -6.82 5.71
C GLN A 131 -3.31 -5.29 5.77
N ASP A 132 -2.57 -4.67 6.68
CA ASP A 132 -2.50 -3.21 6.82
C ASP A 132 -1.88 -2.54 5.58
N ALA A 133 -0.84 -3.14 4.99
CA ALA A 133 -0.27 -2.66 3.73
C ALA A 133 -1.27 -2.74 2.57
N ASN A 134 -2.05 -3.82 2.47
CA ASN A 134 -3.11 -3.93 1.46
C ASN A 134 -4.21 -2.89 1.68
N THR A 135 -4.59 -2.61 2.94
CA THR A 135 -5.56 -1.55 3.27
C THR A 135 -5.06 -0.18 2.82
N ILE A 136 -3.79 0.16 3.08
CA ILE A 136 -3.18 1.42 2.65
C ILE A 136 -3.26 1.58 1.12
N VAL A 137 -3.00 0.53 0.35
CA VAL A 137 -3.15 0.58 -1.12
C VAL A 137 -4.60 0.85 -1.53
N GLY A 138 -5.56 0.30 -0.78
CA GLY A 138 -6.98 0.62 -0.95
C GLY A 138 -7.27 2.10 -0.69
N ASP A 139 -6.70 2.69 0.35
CA ASP A 139 -6.89 4.11 0.68
C ASP A 139 -6.22 5.03 -0.36
N ILE A 140 -5.01 4.68 -0.83
CA ILE A 140 -4.35 5.34 -1.96
C ILE A 140 -5.22 5.28 -3.22
N SER A 141 -5.87 4.14 -3.47
CA SER A 141 -6.76 3.99 -4.64
C SER A 141 -8.02 4.84 -4.53
N LYS A 142 -8.56 5.03 -3.32
CA LYS A 142 -9.68 5.96 -3.08
C LYS A 142 -9.26 7.40 -3.34
N GLN A 143 -8.09 7.80 -2.82
CA GLN A 143 -7.57 9.15 -3.04
C GLN A 143 -7.29 9.41 -4.52
N ALA A 144 -6.71 8.44 -5.23
CA ALA A 144 -6.53 8.53 -6.69
C ALA A 144 -7.86 8.73 -7.44
N GLY A 145 -8.96 8.14 -6.95
CA GLY A 145 -10.29 8.36 -7.51
C GLY A 145 -10.87 9.76 -7.23
N ILE A 146 -10.48 10.39 -6.13
CA ILE A 146 -10.80 11.79 -5.84
C ILE A 146 -10.00 12.70 -6.77
N ASP A 147 -8.68 12.50 -6.83
CA ASP A 147 -7.78 13.27 -7.69
C ASP A 147 -8.21 13.17 -9.16
N LEU A 148 -8.58 11.98 -9.63
CA LEU A 148 -9.03 11.77 -11.01
C LEU A 148 -10.27 12.61 -11.34
N LYS A 149 -11.26 12.64 -10.44
CA LYS A 149 -12.48 13.44 -10.64
C LYS A 149 -12.19 14.94 -10.62
N GLU A 150 -11.33 15.38 -9.71
CA GLU A 150 -10.92 16.78 -9.63
C GLU A 150 -10.17 17.21 -10.89
N ILE A 151 -9.23 16.38 -11.37
CA ILE A 151 -8.50 16.59 -12.62
C ILE A 151 -9.47 16.67 -13.80
N GLU A 152 -10.39 15.71 -13.93
CA GLU A 152 -11.39 15.71 -15.01
C GLU A 152 -12.27 16.96 -14.97
N SER A 153 -12.69 17.41 -13.79
CA SER A 153 -13.45 18.64 -13.61
C SER A 153 -12.65 19.88 -14.03
N ASN A 154 -11.40 20.00 -13.58
CA ASN A 154 -10.53 21.13 -13.91
C ASN A 154 -10.19 21.19 -15.40
N LEU A 155 -10.15 20.05 -16.10
CA LEU A 155 -9.91 19.98 -17.54
C LEU A 155 -11.12 20.42 -18.39
N GLN A 156 -12.30 20.61 -17.80
CA GLN A 156 -13.50 21.08 -18.52
C GLN A 156 -13.58 22.61 -18.65
N SER A 157 -12.78 23.35 -17.86
CA SER A 157 -12.76 24.82 -17.87
C SER A 157 -11.41 25.32 -18.36
N THR A 158 -11.41 26.31 -19.24
CA THR A 158 -10.18 26.97 -19.70
C THR A 158 -9.44 27.66 -18.55
N GLU A 159 -10.16 28.15 -17.54
CA GLU A 159 -9.59 28.82 -16.37
C GLU A 159 -8.80 27.85 -15.48
N ASP A 160 -9.32 26.63 -15.30
CA ASP A 160 -8.70 25.59 -14.47
C ASP A 160 -7.85 24.58 -15.26
N ALA A 161 -7.81 24.70 -16.59
CA ALA A 161 -7.14 23.73 -17.46
C ALA A 161 -5.68 23.48 -17.04
N VAL A 162 -4.94 24.52 -16.67
CA VAL A 162 -3.54 24.43 -16.24
C VAL A 162 -3.41 23.71 -14.90
N ARG A 163 -4.35 23.93 -13.97
CA ARG A 163 -4.43 23.21 -12.70
C ARG A 163 -4.75 21.74 -12.94
N GLY A 164 -5.71 21.44 -13.82
CA GLY A 164 -6.06 20.09 -14.22
C GLY A 164 -4.90 19.34 -14.86
N THR A 165 -4.16 19.96 -15.78
CA THR A 165 -3.01 19.34 -16.43
C THR A 165 -1.82 19.16 -15.48
N ALA A 166 -1.53 20.12 -14.61
CA ALA A 166 -0.50 19.98 -13.58
C ALA A 166 -0.83 18.83 -12.62
N GLY A 167 -2.09 18.75 -12.16
CA GLY A 167 -2.60 17.65 -11.34
C GLY A 167 -2.49 16.30 -12.04
N LEU A 168 -2.83 16.23 -13.33
CA LEU A 168 -2.71 15.02 -14.14
C LEU A 168 -1.28 14.49 -14.21
N PHE A 169 -0.28 15.35 -14.49
CA PHE A 169 1.12 14.92 -14.53
C PHE A 169 1.62 14.46 -13.15
N ALA A 170 1.25 15.18 -12.08
CA ALA A 170 1.58 14.80 -10.72
C ALA A 170 0.95 13.45 -10.33
N ALA A 171 -0.31 13.21 -10.70
CA ALA A 171 -1.02 11.96 -10.46
C ALA A 171 -0.41 10.80 -11.26
N MET A 172 -0.09 11.01 -12.54
CA MET A 172 0.59 10.00 -13.37
C MET A 172 1.94 9.58 -12.79
N ARG A 173 2.71 10.53 -12.25
CA ARG A 173 3.98 10.25 -11.58
C ARG A 173 3.76 9.47 -10.28
N THR A 174 2.84 9.94 -9.43
CA THR A 174 2.55 9.38 -8.11
C THR A 174 1.96 7.97 -8.20
N TYR A 175 0.93 7.76 -9.03
CA TYR A 175 0.22 6.49 -9.12
C TYR A 175 0.79 5.51 -10.15
N SER A 176 1.94 5.82 -10.74
CA SER A 176 2.60 4.99 -11.78
C SER A 176 2.87 3.55 -11.36
N LEU A 177 3.00 3.28 -10.06
CA LEU A 177 3.25 1.94 -9.50
C LEU A 177 2.03 1.02 -9.55
N PHE A 178 0.81 1.56 -9.76
CA PHE A 178 -0.42 0.77 -9.77
C PHE A 178 -0.93 0.64 -11.21
N PRO A 179 -0.89 -0.56 -11.82
CA PRO A 179 -1.22 -0.71 -13.24
C PRO A 179 -2.63 -0.23 -13.61
N SER A 180 -3.62 -0.44 -12.75
CA SER A 180 -4.99 0.03 -12.94
C SER A 180 -5.07 1.55 -12.98
N LEU A 181 -4.50 2.22 -11.97
CA LEU A 181 -4.48 3.70 -11.88
C LEU A 181 -3.67 4.30 -13.03
N LYS A 182 -2.49 3.74 -13.34
CA LYS A 182 -1.69 4.17 -14.49
C LYS A 182 -2.49 4.14 -15.80
N ARG A 183 -3.32 3.13 -16.01
CA ARG A 183 -4.21 3.06 -17.18
C ARG A 183 -5.29 4.13 -17.15
N GLN A 184 -5.95 4.34 -16.00
CA GLN A 184 -6.99 5.35 -15.83
C GLN A 184 -6.48 6.76 -16.15
N PHE A 185 -5.41 7.21 -15.47
CA PHE A 185 -4.78 8.50 -15.77
C PHE A 185 -4.23 8.58 -17.19
N GLY A 186 -3.75 7.45 -17.74
CA GLY A 186 -3.32 7.38 -19.14
C GLY A 186 -4.44 7.61 -20.16
N VAL A 187 -5.70 7.25 -19.84
CA VAL A 187 -6.86 7.56 -20.68
C VAL A 187 -7.12 9.07 -20.69
N VAL A 188 -7.18 9.69 -19.50
CA VAL A 188 -7.37 11.14 -19.37
C VAL A 188 -6.25 11.91 -20.08
N HIS A 189 -5.00 11.50 -19.92
CA HIS A 189 -3.88 12.09 -20.62
C HIS A 189 -4.01 12.01 -22.14
N ARG A 190 -4.37 10.84 -22.69
CA ARG A 190 -4.58 10.71 -24.14
C ARG A 190 -5.73 11.59 -24.63
N SER A 191 -6.83 11.69 -23.88
CA SER A 191 -7.95 12.57 -24.20
C SER A 191 -7.53 14.03 -24.21
N ALA A 192 -6.82 14.48 -23.18
CA ALA A 192 -6.34 15.86 -23.08
C ALA A 192 -5.30 16.19 -24.17
N SER A 193 -4.42 15.24 -24.50
CA SER A 193 -3.40 15.43 -25.55
C SER A 193 -3.98 15.49 -26.96
N GLY A 194 -5.18 14.94 -27.16
CA GLY A 194 -5.91 15.02 -28.43
C GLY A 194 -6.83 16.24 -28.53
N ASN A 195 -6.90 17.09 -27.50
CA ASN A 195 -7.69 18.32 -27.51
C ASN A 195 -6.76 19.52 -27.73
N ASP A 196 -6.89 20.15 -28.90
CA ASP A 196 -6.08 21.31 -29.30
C ASP A 196 -6.20 22.48 -28.32
N GLU A 197 -7.37 22.67 -27.70
CA GLU A 197 -7.62 23.73 -26.71
C GLU A 197 -6.79 23.54 -25.43
N LEU A 198 -6.40 22.30 -25.11
CA LEU A 198 -5.65 21.96 -23.91
C LEU A 198 -4.14 21.92 -24.13
N LEU A 199 -3.63 22.02 -25.36
CA LEU A 199 -2.19 21.83 -25.63
C LEU A 199 -1.30 22.83 -24.90
N VAL A 200 -1.71 24.10 -24.84
CA VAL A 200 -0.98 25.15 -24.09
C VAL A 200 -1.00 24.84 -22.60
N ALA A 201 -2.18 24.53 -22.05
CA ALA A 201 -2.32 24.17 -20.65
C ALA A 201 -1.53 22.91 -20.30
N MET A 202 -1.43 21.93 -21.19
CA MET A 202 -0.63 20.72 -21.00
C MET A 202 0.86 21.03 -20.94
N ALA A 203 1.37 21.92 -21.80
CA ALA A 203 2.76 22.33 -21.76
C ALA A 203 3.10 23.04 -20.44
N GLN A 204 2.25 23.97 -20.01
CA GLN A 204 2.40 24.70 -18.75
C GLN A 204 2.31 23.76 -17.53
N GLY A 205 1.26 22.94 -17.45
CA GLY A 205 1.07 22.00 -16.35
C GLY A 205 2.21 20.98 -16.23
N LYS A 206 2.78 20.53 -17.36
CA LYS A 206 3.98 19.67 -17.36
C LYS A 206 5.21 20.39 -16.82
N ALA A 207 5.39 21.67 -17.15
CA ALA A 207 6.50 22.47 -16.61
C ALA A 207 6.35 22.63 -15.08
N ILE A 208 5.14 22.90 -14.61
CA ILE A 208 4.83 23.02 -13.18
C ILE A 208 5.09 21.69 -12.44
N ASP A 209 4.59 20.55 -12.92
CA ASP A 209 4.88 19.26 -12.25
C ASP A 209 6.37 18.93 -12.24
N LYS A 210 7.10 19.21 -13.33
CA LYS A 210 8.56 19.03 -13.36
C LYS A 210 9.27 19.85 -12.30
N ALA A 211 8.90 21.13 -12.14
CA ALA A 211 9.45 22.00 -11.12
C ALA A 211 9.10 21.48 -9.71
N MET A 212 7.82 21.12 -9.49
CA MET A 212 7.35 20.54 -8.23
C MET A 212 8.04 19.23 -7.89
N ALA A 213 8.32 18.36 -8.86
CA ALA A 213 9.00 17.10 -8.65
C ALA A 213 10.41 17.27 -8.05
N LEU A 214 11.07 18.42 -8.27
CA LEU A 214 12.37 18.72 -7.64
C LEU A 214 12.26 18.77 -6.12
N SER A 215 11.13 19.20 -5.56
CA SER A 215 10.92 19.27 -4.10
C SER A 215 11.02 17.91 -3.42
N THR A 216 10.76 16.82 -4.16
CA THR A 216 10.86 15.44 -3.65
C THR A 216 12.30 14.94 -3.51
N LEU A 217 13.28 15.67 -4.06
CA LEU A 217 14.69 15.33 -3.96
C LEU A 217 15.29 15.89 -2.67
N ARG A 218 16.33 15.23 -2.14
CA ARG A 218 17.06 15.71 -0.96
C ARG A 218 17.65 17.10 -1.23
N GLY A 219 17.25 18.10 -0.45
CA GLY A 219 17.65 19.51 -0.65
C GLY A 219 17.07 20.15 -1.92
N GLY A 220 16.03 19.54 -2.50
CA GLY A 220 15.45 19.95 -3.77
C GLY A 220 14.40 21.06 -3.66
N THR A 221 13.91 21.39 -2.46
CA THR A 221 12.90 22.43 -2.23
C THR A 221 13.34 23.79 -2.79
N SER A 222 14.57 24.23 -2.50
CA SER A 222 15.08 25.50 -3.02
C SER A 222 15.20 25.52 -4.55
N LYS A 223 15.49 24.37 -5.16
CA LYS A 223 15.54 24.22 -6.63
C LYS A 223 14.14 24.25 -7.23
N ALA A 224 13.16 23.63 -6.57
CA ALA A 224 11.76 23.68 -6.97
C ALA A 224 11.23 25.12 -6.94
N ILE A 225 11.50 25.84 -5.84
CA ILE A 225 11.11 27.25 -5.69
C ILE A 225 11.74 28.10 -6.80
N LEU A 226 13.05 27.98 -7.05
CA LEU A 226 13.73 28.76 -8.09
C LEU A 226 13.17 28.49 -9.49
N GLU A 227 12.89 27.23 -9.83
CA GLU A 227 12.31 26.89 -11.13
C GLU A 227 10.86 27.39 -11.26
N LEU A 228 10.08 27.34 -10.17
CA LEU A 228 8.73 27.92 -10.13
C LEU A 228 8.76 29.44 -10.25
N GLU A 229 9.67 30.14 -9.58
CA GLU A 229 9.84 31.59 -9.70
C GLU A 229 10.16 31.98 -11.15
N ARG A 230 11.02 31.22 -11.83
CA ARG A 230 11.29 31.39 -13.26
C ARG A 230 10.05 31.17 -14.15
N LEU A 231 9.22 30.17 -13.83
CA LEU A 231 7.97 29.94 -14.56
C LEU A 231 6.95 31.06 -14.29
N ALA A 232 6.89 31.60 -13.08
CA ALA A 232 6.03 32.74 -12.75
C ALA A 232 6.40 33.99 -13.57
N GLU A 233 7.70 34.27 -13.73
CA GLU A 233 8.19 35.34 -14.61
C GLU A 233 7.81 35.12 -16.07
N MET A 234 7.83 33.87 -16.55
CA MET A 234 7.49 33.53 -17.93
C MET A 234 5.99 33.66 -18.23
N TYR A 235 5.14 33.41 -17.23
CA TYR A 235 3.68 33.39 -17.38
C TYR A 235 3.01 34.58 -16.68
N GLN A 236 3.68 35.73 -16.63
CA GLN A 236 3.18 36.94 -15.98
C GLN A 236 1.76 37.31 -16.41
N GLU A 237 0.97 37.78 -15.44
CA GLU A 237 -0.41 38.28 -15.60
C GLU A 237 -1.41 37.22 -16.11
N THR A 238 -1.11 35.94 -15.91
CA THR A 238 -2.01 34.82 -16.27
C THR A 238 -2.52 34.06 -15.05
N VAL A 239 -3.61 33.30 -15.23
CA VAL A 239 -4.13 32.36 -14.22
C VAL A 239 -3.06 31.32 -13.81
N THR A 240 -2.12 31.01 -14.72
CA THR A 240 -0.97 30.14 -14.47
C THR A 240 -0.03 30.70 -13.42
N GLN A 241 0.19 32.01 -13.38
CA GLN A 241 1.03 32.66 -12.36
C GLN A 241 0.44 32.45 -10.97
N SER A 242 -0.86 32.68 -10.78
CA SER A 242 -1.53 32.50 -9.49
C SER A 242 -1.39 31.06 -8.97
N LEU A 243 -1.50 30.07 -9.85
CA LEU A 243 -1.27 28.66 -9.48
C LEU A 243 0.19 28.43 -9.06
N ILE A 244 1.16 29.01 -9.76
CA ILE A 244 2.58 28.87 -9.42
C ILE A 244 2.88 29.50 -8.06
N GLU A 245 2.34 30.68 -7.78
CA GLU A 245 2.48 31.36 -6.48
C GLU A 245 1.87 30.56 -5.34
N GLU A 246 0.70 29.94 -5.54
CA GLU A 246 0.09 28.99 -4.61
C GLU A 246 1.06 27.83 -4.29
N LYS A 247 1.70 27.25 -5.32
CA LYS A 247 2.67 26.16 -5.13
C LYS A 247 3.94 26.61 -4.41
N ILE A 248 4.48 27.79 -4.72
CA ILE A 248 5.64 28.36 -4.02
C ILE A 248 5.32 28.58 -2.54
N ALA A 249 4.14 29.16 -2.24
CA ALA A 249 3.70 29.37 -0.87
C ALA A 249 3.61 28.05 -0.09
N GLY A 250 3.08 27.00 -0.72
CA GLY A 250 3.01 25.66 -0.13
C GLY A 250 4.39 25.03 0.15
N LEU A 251 5.43 25.37 -0.60
CA LEU A 251 6.80 24.87 -0.37
C LEU A 251 7.58 25.65 0.70
N LYS A 252 7.11 26.84 1.10
CA LYS A 252 7.76 27.71 2.09
C LYS A 252 7.26 27.50 3.52
N GLN A 253 6.19 26.73 3.71
CA GLN A 253 5.64 26.33 5.01
C GLN A 253 6.39 25.13 5.58
#